data_AF-A0A661XBY9-F1
#
_entry.id   AF-A0A661XBY9-F1
#
_cell.length_a   1.000
_cell.length_b   1.000
_cell.length_c   1.000
_cell.angle_alpha   90.00
_cell.angle_beta   90.00
_cell.angle_gamma   90.00
#
_symmetry.space_group_name_H-M   'P 1'
#
loop_
_entity.id
_entity.type
_entity.pdbx_description
1 polymer ?
#
loop_
_entity_poly.entity_id
_entity_poly.type
_entity_poly.pdbx_seq_one_letter_code
_entity_poly.pdbx_strand_id
1 'polypeptide(L)'
;MISPHGGKLVKRFKEKEEFKLKIEIDFDTYQDVENIATGVFSPLEGFLNKEEYESVVNRGRLPDGTPWTIPILLHVSDEKRKNFGIGEKANLTYNGEDIGEIEIEEIFSIDPGEYSIKVFKTEKIDHPGVNRIFSLPPFCISGKIYLYKRMEHKFSRYHLTPEEVREEFKKRGWRKVVAFQTRNVPHIGHEYVQKVALTLTDGLFINPLIGKKKKGDFKDEVIIRSYEVLIENYYPKNVTFLSILSTSMKYAGPKEAIHHAIMRKNFGATHFIIGRDHAGVGDFYGPFDAHKIFDEYPDLEIEPIFFKAFFKCKRCGGVVNDKICPHSEEDRINFSGTSIRKAILEGHRPSEEVMRPEVADVILKYKNPFV
;
A
#
# COMPACT_ATOMS: atom_id res chain seq x y z
N MET A 1 -18.36 10.79 -0.20
CA MET A 1 -17.45 9.72 -0.64
C MET A 1 -17.08 9.97 -2.08
N ILE A 2 -15.82 9.78 -2.45
CA ILE A 2 -15.33 10.05 -3.80
C ILE A 2 -15.67 8.92 -4.77
N SER A 3 -15.77 9.23 -6.06
CA SER A 3 -15.90 8.24 -7.13
C SER A 3 -14.64 7.35 -7.22
N PRO A 4 -14.77 6.08 -7.63
CA PRO A 4 -13.63 5.23 -7.94
C PRO A 4 -12.75 5.84 -9.04
N HIS A 5 -11.48 5.47 -9.05
CA HIS A 5 -10.54 5.87 -10.09
C HIS A 5 -10.96 5.29 -11.45
N GLY A 6 -10.93 6.10 -12.51
CA GLY A 6 -11.51 5.74 -13.81
C GLY A 6 -13.05 5.71 -13.83
N GLY A 7 -13.72 6.22 -12.79
CA GLY A 7 -15.18 6.42 -12.76
C GLY A 7 -16.01 5.20 -12.38
N LYS A 8 -15.45 3.99 -12.44
CA LYS A 8 -16.14 2.74 -12.09
C LYS A 8 -15.27 1.86 -11.22
N LEU A 9 -15.86 1.28 -10.17
CA LEU A 9 -15.20 0.26 -9.37
C LEU A 9 -15.24 -1.07 -10.13
N VAL A 10 -14.07 -1.58 -10.48
CA VAL A 10 -13.91 -2.86 -11.17
C VAL A 10 -14.30 -4.01 -10.25
N LYS A 11 -15.00 -5.01 -10.80
CA LYS A 11 -15.29 -6.28 -10.15
C LYS A 11 -15.13 -7.39 -11.17
N ARG A 12 -14.20 -8.31 -10.94
CA ARG A 12 -13.85 -9.38 -11.88
C ARG A 12 -13.94 -10.74 -11.19
N PHE A 13 -15.13 -11.06 -10.71
CA PHE A 13 -15.43 -12.38 -10.16
C PHE A 13 -16.23 -13.21 -11.14
N LYS A 14 -15.99 -14.52 -11.18
CA LYS A 14 -16.85 -15.46 -11.88
C LYS A 14 -16.74 -16.87 -11.29
N GLU A 15 -17.62 -17.77 -11.72
CA GLU A 15 -17.55 -19.18 -11.35
C GLU A 15 -16.29 -19.85 -11.93
N LYS A 16 -15.78 -20.86 -11.19
CA LYS A 16 -14.59 -21.60 -11.60
C LYS A 16 -14.80 -22.27 -12.95
N GLU A 17 -13.89 -22.01 -13.89
CA GLU A 17 -13.75 -22.70 -15.17
C GLU A 17 -12.39 -23.40 -15.22
N GLU A 18 -12.31 -24.58 -15.80
CA GLU A 18 -11.07 -25.35 -15.91
C GLU A 18 -10.52 -25.30 -17.34
N PHE A 19 -9.25 -24.95 -17.46
CA PHE A 19 -8.53 -24.93 -18.72
C PHE A 19 -7.37 -25.91 -18.69
N LYS A 20 -6.98 -26.35 -19.88
CA LYS A 20 -5.79 -27.19 -20.07
C LYS A 20 -4.50 -26.47 -19.65
N LEU A 21 -4.44 -25.16 -19.90
CA LEU A 21 -3.29 -24.32 -19.57
C LEU A 21 -3.40 -23.81 -18.15
N LYS A 22 -2.28 -23.88 -17.43
CA LYS A 22 -2.16 -23.40 -16.05
C LYS A 22 -0.91 -22.55 -15.91
N ILE A 23 -1.05 -21.41 -15.26
CA ILE A 23 0.03 -20.48 -14.94
C ILE A 23 0.15 -20.42 -13.43
N GLU A 24 1.18 -21.07 -12.90
CA GLU A 24 1.53 -20.95 -11.49
C GLU A 24 2.09 -19.56 -11.20
N ILE A 25 1.49 -18.90 -10.20
CA ILE A 25 1.83 -17.55 -9.75
C ILE A 25 2.36 -17.57 -8.32
N ASP A 26 3.10 -16.54 -7.93
CA ASP A 26 3.55 -16.35 -6.55
C ASP A 26 2.51 -15.59 -5.71
N PHE A 27 2.79 -15.43 -4.41
CA PHE A 27 1.87 -14.75 -3.50
C PHE A 27 1.66 -13.27 -3.86
N ASP A 28 2.72 -12.58 -4.30
CA ASP A 28 2.63 -11.16 -4.65
C ASP A 28 1.75 -10.97 -5.91
N THR A 29 1.88 -11.88 -6.88
CA THR A 29 1.04 -11.91 -8.08
C THR A 29 -0.40 -12.29 -7.73
N TYR A 30 -0.62 -13.23 -6.81
CA TYR A 30 -1.96 -13.51 -6.28
C TYR A 30 -2.62 -12.27 -5.67
N GLN A 31 -1.86 -11.50 -4.87
CA GLN A 31 -2.36 -10.23 -4.33
C GLN A 31 -2.71 -9.24 -5.44
N ASP A 32 -1.91 -9.15 -6.51
CA ASP A 32 -2.21 -8.28 -7.64
C ASP A 32 -3.49 -8.72 -8.38
N VAL A 33 -3.70 -10.02 -8.60
CA VAL A 33 -4.95 -10.58 -9.16
C VAL A 33 -6.15 -10.23 -8.27
N GLU A 34 -6.03 -10.42 -6.96
CA GLU A 34 -7.09 -10.09 -6.00
C GLU A 34 -7.39 -8.58 -6.01
N ASN A 35 -6.36 -7.73 -6.05
CA ASN A 35 -6.51 -6.27 -6.07
C ASN A 35 -7.17 -5.77 -7.37
N ILE A 36 -6.86 -6.39 -8.51
CA ILE A 36 -7.57 -6.14 -9.78
C ILE A 36 -9.04 -6.57 -9.64
N ALA A 37 -9.29 -7.81 -9.22
CA ALA A 37 -10.62 -8.39 -9.21
C ALA A 37 -11.59 -7.74 -8.21
N THR A 38 -11.07 -7.26 -7.08
CA THR A 38 -11.85 -6.56 -6.05
C THR A 38 -11.99 -5.05 -6.32
N GLY A 39 -11.28 -4.53 -7.33
CA GLY A 39 -11.33 -3.12 -7.70
C GLY A 39 -10.41 -2.21 -6.90
N VAL A 40 -9.50 -2.74 -6.07
CA VAL A 40 -8.44 -1.94 -5.42
C VAL A 40 -7.59 -1.26 -6.48
N PHE A 41 -7.34 -1.96 -7.60
CA PHE A 41 -6.60 -1.46 -8.76
C PHE A 41 -7.48 -0.92 -9.89
N SER A 42 -8.73 -0.54 -9.62
CA SER A 42 -9.55 0.15 -10.63
C SER A 42 -8.77 1.35 -11.22
N PRO A 43 -8.77 1.55 -12.55
CA PRO A 43 -9.65 0.92 -13.53
C PRO A 43 -9.15 -0.40 -14.17
N LEU A 44 -8.05 -0.98 -13.69
CA LEU A 44 -7.49 -2.18 -14.31
C LEU A 44 -8.46 -3.36 -14.25
N GLU A 45 -8.62 -4.06 -15.38
CA GLU A 45 -9.39 -5.31 -15.50
C GLU A 45 -8.49 -6.56 -15.65
N GLY A 46 -7.17 -6.35 -15.71
CA GLY A 46 -6.17 -7.33 -16.06
C GLY A 46 -4.75 -6.84 -15.86
N PHE A 47 -3.77 -7.64 -16.28
CA PHE A 47 -2.37 -7.25 -16.33
C PHE A 47 -2.10 -6.39 -17.56
N LEU A 48 -1.23 -5.38 -17.40
CA LEU A 48 -1.00 -4.38 -18.44
C LEU A 48 -0.45 -5.00 -19.73
N ASN A 49 -0.97 -4.55 -20.86
CA ASN A 49 -0.38 -4.81 -22.17
C ASN A 49 0.86 -3.93 -22.42
N LYS A 50 1.53 -4.12 -23.55
CA LYS A 50 2.78 -3.41 -23.84
C LYS A 50 2.57 -1.90 -23.95
N GLU A 51 1.51 -1.44 -24.61
CA GLU A 51 1.19 -0.02 -24.76
C GLU A 51 0.90 0.63 -23.40
N GLU A 52 0.12 -0.03 -22.56
CA GLU A 52 -0.19 0.42 -21.21
C GLU A 52 1.06 0.46 -20.33
N TYR A 53 1.89 -0.59 -20.38
CA TYR A 53 3.17 -0.64 -19.70
C TYR A 53 4.06 0.54 -20.10
N GLU A 54 4.28 0.73 -21.40
CA GLU A 54 5.12 1.81 -21.95
C GLU A 54 4.56 3.18 -21.55
N SER A 55 3.25 3.36 -21.60
CA SER A 55 2.60 4.59 -21.16
C SER A 55 2.84 4.85 -19.67
N VAL A 56 2.69 3.84 -18.81
CA VAL A 56 2.85 3.97 -17.36
C VAL A 56 4.29 4.30 -16.98
N VAL A 57 5.29 3.61 -17.56
CA VAL A 57 6.68 3.87 -17.20
C VAL A 57 7.16 5.23 -17.70
N ASN A 58 6.71 5.66 -18.88
CA ASN A 58 7.15 6.92 -19.51
C ASN A 58 6.38 8.15 -19.01
N ARG A 59 5.07 8.02 -18.81
CA ARG A 59 4.16 9.16 -18.56
C ARG A 59 3.50 9.11 -17.19
N GLY A 60 3.61 7.99 -16.46
CA GLY A 60 2.88 7.79 -15.20
C GLY A 60 1.37 7.76 -15.38
N ARG A 61 0.90 7.37 -16.58
CA ARG A 61 -0.51 7.37 -16.97
C ARG A 61 -0.82 6.15 -17.84
N LEU A 62 -2.04 5.66 -17.80
CA LEU A 62 -2.58 4.74 -18.81
C LEU A 62 -2.71 5.45 -20.18
N PRO A 63 -2.90 4.72 -21.29
CA PRO A 63 -2.96 5.30 -22.63
C PRO A 63 -4.04 6.37 -22.81
N ASP A 64 -5.16 6.23 -22.10
CA ASP A 64 -6.29 7.17 -22.06
C ASP A 64 -6.01 8.45 -21.25
N GLY A 65 -4.83 8.56 -20.63
CA GLY A 65 -4.42 9.66 -19.78
C GLY A 65 -4.74 9.48 -18.30
N THR A 66 -5.42 8.40 -17.89
CA THR A 66 -5.75 8.13 -16.49
C THR A 66 -4.47 7.99 -15.64
N PRO A 67 -4.32 8.72 -14.51
CA PRO A 67 -3.17 8.59 -13.62
C PRO A 67 -2.90 7.14 -13.20
N TRP A 68 -1.67 6.64 -13.44
CA TRP A 68 -1.24 5.30 -13.01
C TRP A 68 0.28 5.18 -13.07
N THR A 69 0.95 5.02 -11.93
CA THR A 69 2.41 5.23 -11.82
C THR A 69 3.24 3.96 -11.61
N ILE A 70 2.60 2.81 -11.33
CA ILE A 70 3.27 1.54 -11.02
C ILE A 70 2.72 0.45 -11.95
N PRO A 71 3.54 -0.12 -12.87
CA PRO A 71 3.08 -1.21 -13.72
C PRO A 71 2.66 -2.45 -12.91
N ILE A 72 1.53 -3.07 -13.30
CA ILE A 72 1.07 -4.35 -12.76
C ILE A 72 1.21 -5.39 -13.85
N LEU A 73 2.20 -6.28 -13.72
CA LEU A 73 2.66 -7.18 -14.77
C LEU A 73 2.67 -8.63 -14.29
N LEU A 74 2.33 -9.57 -15.17
CA LEU A 74 2.44 -11.00 -14.94
C LEU A 74 3.70 -11.55 -15.63
N HIS A 75 4.77 -11.74 -14.86
CA HIS A 75 6.04 -12.22 -15.38
C HIS A 75 6.05 -13.73 -15.61
N VAL A 76 6.62 -14.17 -16.73
CA VAL A 76 6.76 -15.59 -17.12
C VAL A 76 8.12 -15.88 -17.73
N SER A 77 8.61 -17.11 -17.55
CA SER A 77 9.87 -17.56 -18.16
C SER A 77 9.74 -17.73 -19.67
N ASP A 78 10.89 -17.69 -20.37
CA ASP A 78 10.96 -17.97 -21.82
C ASP A 78 10.46 -19.37 -22.17
N GLU A 79 10.66 -20.34 -21.27
CA GLU A 79 10.14 -21.71 -21.44
C GLU A 79 8.61 -21.75 -21.31
N LYS A 80 8.05 -21.08 -20.29
CA LYS A 80 6.60 -21.04 -20.08
C LYS A 80 5.90 -20.32 -21.22
N ARG A 81 6.41 -19.16 -21.65
CA ARG A 81 5.74 -18.33 -22.69
C ARG A 81 5.56 -19.06 -24.02
N LYS A 82 6.45 -20.00 -24.37
CA LYS A 82 6.40 -20.75 -25.64
C LYS A 82 5.20 -21.69 -25.71
N ASN A 83 4.61 -22.02 -24.56
CA ASN A 83 3.43 -22.89 -24.45
C ASN A 83 2.12 -22.10 -24.47
N PHE A 84 2.17 -20.77 -24.65
CA PHE A 84 1.01 -19.90 -24.61
C PHE A 84 0.77 -19.26 -25.98
N GLY A 85 -0.48 -19.30 -26.43
CA GLY A 85 -0.99 -18.61 -27.60
C GLY A 85 -1.86 -17.42 -27.24
N ILE A 86 -1.88 -16.42 -28.11
CA ILE A 86 -2.80 -15.28 -27.99
C ILE A 86 -4.25 -15.79 -28.17
N GLY A 87 -5.16 -15.31 -27.33
CA GLY A 87 -6.56 -15.73 -27.26
C GLY A 87 -6.79 -16.99 -26.44
N GLU A 88 -5.74 -17.67 -25.96
CA GLU A 88 -5.89 -18.81 -25.07
C GLU A 88 -6.27 -18.37 -23.65
N LYS A 89 -7.07 -19.19 -22.98
CA LYS A 89 -7.38 -19.04 -21.57
C LYS A 89 -6.55 -19.98 -20.73
N ALA A 90 -6.06 -19.49 -19.61
CA ALA A 90 -5.29 -20.26 -18.66
C ALA A 90 -5.81 -20.04 -17.24
N ASN A 91 -5.82 -21.10 -16.42
CA ASN A 91 -6.03 -20.95 -15.00
C ASN A 91 -4.80 -20.32 -14.35
N LEU A 92 -5.03 -19.32 -13.50
CA LEU A 92 -4.02 -18.82 -12.57
C LEU A 92 -4.04 -19.72 -11.33
N THR A 93 -2.90 -20.30 -10.99
CA THR A 93 -2.80 -21.27 -9.88
C THR A 93 -1.85 -20.79 -8.80
N TYR A 94 -2.25 -20.95 -7.54
CA TYR A 94 -1.43 -20.60 -6.39
C TYR A 94 -1.60 -21.66 -5.30
N ASN A 95 -0.48 -22.17 -4.77
CA ASN A 95 -0.44 -23.27 -3.79
C ASN A 95 -1.28 -24.51 -4.21
N GLY A 96 -1.26 -24.84 -5.51
CA GLY A 96 -1.98 -26.00 -6.05
C GLY A 96 -3.48 -25.79 -6.27
N GLU A 97 -4.01 -24.61 -5.98
CA GLU A 97 -5.41 -24.28 -6.24
C GLU A 97 -5.55 -23.36 -7.45
N ASP A 98 -6.58 -23.58 -8.28
CA ASP A 98 -6.97 -22.64 -9.34
C ASP A 98 -7.72 -21.47 -8.68
N ILE A 99 -7.08 -20.30 -8.60
CA ILE A 99 -7.64 -19.11 -7.94
C ILE A 99 -8.41 -18.22 -8.89
N GLY A 100 -8.14 -18.34 -10.19
CA GLY A 100 -8.74 -17.51 -11.22
C GLY A 100 -8.30 -17.91 -12.62
N GLU A 101 -8.44 -16.98 -13.55
CA GLU A 101 -8.06 -17.16 -14.95
C GLU A 101 -7.56 -15.87 -15.58
N ILE A 102 -6.89 -16.04 -16.72
CA ILE A 102 -6.49 -14.98 -17.63
C ILE A 102 -6.82 -15.40 -19.06
N GLU A 103 -7.33 -14.46 -19.86
CA GLU A 103 -7.38 -14.56 -21.32
C GLU A 103 -6.16 -13.83 -21.88
N ILE A 104 -5.25 -14.56 -22.54
CA ILE A 104 -3.95 -14.05 -22.96
C ILE A 104 -4.12 -13.13 -24.17
N GLU A 105 -3.85 -11.84 -24.01
CA GLU A 105 -4.02 -10.84 -25.07
C GLU A 105 -2.70 -10.52 -25.77
N GLU A 106 -1.60 -10.42 -25.02
CA GLU A 106 -0.27 -10.13 -25.56
C GLU A 106 0.82 -10.82 -24.72
N ILE A 107 1.95 -11.11 -25.37
CA ILE A 107 3.18 -11.55 -24.70
C ILE A 107 4.31 -10.64 -25.18
N PHE A 108 4.97 -9.95 -24.25
CA PHE A 108 6.04 -8.99 -24.57
C PHE A 108 7.20 -9.12 -23.58
N SER A 109 8.37 -8.60 -23.95
CA SER A 109 9.54 -8.52 -23.06
C SER A 109 9.72 -7.11 -22.53
N ILE A 110 10.21 -6.99 -21.29
CA ILE A 110 10.65 -5.73 -20.71
C ILE A 110 12.15 -5.76 -20.42
N ASP A 111 12.78 -4.58 -20.45
CA ASP A 111 14.13 -4.40 -19.95
C ASP A 111 14.08 -4.01 -18.45
N PRO A 112 14.67 -4.81 -17.55
CA PRO A 112 14.62 -4.55 -16.11
C PRO A 112 15.41 -3.30 -15.69
N GLY A 113 16.44 -2.89 -16.45
CA GLY A 113 17.19 -1.65 -16.21
C GLY A 113 16.36 -0.42 -16.54
N GLU A 114 15.76 -0.41 -17.73
CA GLU A 114 14.84 0.63 -18.17
C GLU A 114 13.65 0.77 -17.21
N TYR A 115 13.04 -0.35 -16.81
CA TYR A 115 12.00 -0.36 -15.77
C TYR A 115 12.50 0.30 -14.48
N SER A 116 13.71 -0.07 -14.05
CA SER A 116 14.29 0.39 -12.80
C SER A 116 14.54 1.89 -12.76
N ILE A 117 15.13 2.46 -13.82
CA ILE A 117 15.29 3.91 -13.95
C ILE A 117 13.93 4.60 -13.98
N LYS A 118 12.99 4.12 -14.79
CA LYS A 118 11.71 4.79 -14.98
C LYS A 118 10.80 4.72 -13.76
N VAL A 119 10.82 3.63 -13.00
CA VAL A 119 9.93 3.43 -11.85
C VAL A 119 10.59 3.81 -10.52
N PHE A 120 11.87 3.48 -10.34
CA PHE A 120 12.60 3.67 -9.07
C PHE A 120 13.64 4.80 -9.10
N LYS A 121 13.84 5.48 -10.24
CA LYS A 121 14.88 6.52 -10.44
C LYS A 121 16.32 6.02 -10.24
N THR A 122 16.53 4.71 -10.22
CA THR A 122 17.82 4.10 -9.97
C THR A 122 17.87 2.67 -10.50
N GLU A 123 19.06 2.19 -10.85
CA GLU A 123 19.36 0.79 -11.19
C GLU A 123 20.18 0.10 -10.09
N LYS A 124 20.39 0.75 -8.95
CA LYS A 124 21.19 0.15 -7.89
C LYS A 124 20.45 -1.03 -7.24
N ILE A 125 21.11 -2.18 -7.20
CA ILE A 125 20.53 -3.46 -6.78
C ILE A 125 20.20 -3.54 -5.28
N ASP A 126 20.72 -2.61 -4.48
CA ASP A 126 20.37 -2.42 -3.06
C ASP A 126 18.97 -1.80 -2.89
N HIS A 127 18.44 -1.11 -3.92
CA HIS A 127 17.03 -0.73 -3.94
C HIS A 127 16.14 -1.99 -4.05
N PRO A 128 15.25 -2.27 -3.09
CA PRO A 128 14.50 -3.53 -3.06
C PRO A 128 13.61 -3.78 -4.28
N GLY A 129 13.03 -2.71 -4.84
CA GLY A 129 12.25 -2.78 -6.07
C GLY A 129 13.09 -3.15 -7.29
N VAL A 130 14.34 -2.65 -7.34
CA VAL A 130 15.29 -2.96 -8.42
C VAL A 130 15.74 -4.41 -8.29
N ASN A 131 16.14 -4.83 -7.09
CA ASN A 131 16.49 -6.22 -6.82
C ASN A 131 15.38 -7.19 -7.27
N ARG A 132 14.13 -6.85 -6.97
CA ARG A 132 12.98 -7.65 -7.39
C ARG A 132 12.85 -7.73 -8.90
N ILE A 133 12.84 -6.60 -9.63
CA ILE A 133 12.60 -6.65 -11.09
C ILE A 133 13.70 -7.41 -11.83
N PHE A 134 14.96 -7.29 -11.38
CA PHE A 134 16.08 -8.07 -11.92
C PHE A 134 16.00 -9.57 -11.59
N SER A 135 15.28 -9.96 -10.53
CA SER A 135 15.06 -11.37 -10.17
C SER A 135 13.91 -12.03 -10.92
N LEU A 136 13.05 -11.24 -11.57
CA LEU A 136 11.87 -11.73 -12.27
C LEU A 136 12.21 -12.08 -13.74
N PRO A 137 11.50 -13.03 -14.34
CA PRO A 137 11.61 -13.28 -15.78
C PRO A 137 11.29 -12.04 -16.62
N PRO A 138 11.97 -11.82 -17.76
CA PRO A 138 11.82 -10.59 -18.55
C PRO A 138 10.55 -10.57 -19.42
N PHE A 139 9.88 -11.70 -19.63
CA PHE A 139 8.65 -11.75 -20.42
C PHE A 139 7.43 -11.55 -19.53
N CYS A 140 6.45 -10.82 -20.06
CA CYS A 140 5.18 -10.54 -19.43
C CYS A 140 4.03 -11.04 -20.29
N ILE A 141 2.96 -11.48 -19.64
CA ILE A 141 1.68 -11.79 -20.27
C ILE A 141 0.69 -10.71 -19.86
N SER A 142 -0.02 -10.16 -20.84
CA SER A 142 -1.14 -9.28 -20.60
C SER A 142 -2.45 -10.00 -20.84
N GLY A 143 -3.51 -9.46 -20.25
CA GLY A 143 -4.83 -10.04 -20.42
C GLY A 143 -5.76 -9.73 -19.28
N LYS A 144 -7.05 -9.75 -19.59
CA LYS A 144 -8.11 -9.64 -18.62
C LYS A 144 -8.14 -10.85 -17.70
N ILE A 145 -8.31 -10.60 -16.41
CA ILE A 145 -8.35 -11.66 -15.40
C ILE A 145 -9.74 -11.79 -14.79
N TYR A 146 -10.06 -12.96 -14.28
CA TYR A 146 -11.14 -13.13 -13.31
C TYR A 146 -10.63 -13.93 -12.11
N LEU A 147 -11.16 -13.62 -10.92
CA LEU A 147 -10.92 -14.35 -9.69
C LEU A 147 -12.12 -15.25 -9.36
N TYR A 148 -11.88 -16.51 -9.01
CA TYR A 148 -12.92 -17.46 -8.64
C TYR A 148 -13.28 -17.35 -7.17
N LYS A 149 -12.25 -17.28 -6.31
CA LYS A 149 -12.40 -17.14 -4.87
C LYS A 149 -11.23 -16.38 -4.29
N ARG A 150 -11.52 -15.61 -3.24
CA ARG A 150 -10.48 -15.04 -2.38
C ARG A 150 -10.03 -16.12 -1.40
N MET A 151 -8.73 -16.19 -1.15
CA MET A 151 -8.19 -17.10 -0.15
C MET A 151 -8.41 -16.56 1.26
N GLU A 152 -8.84 -17.43 2.15
CA GLU A 152 -8.86 -17.10 3.56
C GLU A 152 -7.45 -17.09 4.16
N HIS A 153 -7.23 -16.18 5.08
CA HIS A 153 -5.98 -16.06 5.83
C HIS A 153 -6.27 -15.52 7.24
N LYS A 154 -5.27 -15.55 8.13
CA LYS A 154 -5.42 -15.15 9.54
C LYS A 154 -5.97 -13.73 9.79
N PHE A 155 -6.03 -12.88 8.77
CA PHE A 155 -6.51 -11.50 8.85
C PHE A 155 -7.70 -11.22 7.94
N SER A 156 -8.37 -12.24 7.38
CA SER A 156 -9.50 -12.04 6.47
C SER A 156 -10.60 -11.15 7.06
N ARG A 157 -10.82 -11.19 8.37
CA ARG A 157 -11.79 -10.30 9.06
C ARG A 157 -11.48 -8.81 8.93
N TYR A 158 -10.22 -8.44 8.70
CA TYR A 158 -9.80 -7.06 8.45
C TYR A 158 -9.57 -6.79 6.97
N HIS A 159 -9.67 -7.79 6.10
CA HIS A 159 -9.33 -7.66 4.69
C HIS A 159 -10.59 -7.38 3.86
N LEU A 160 -11.18 -6.21 4.07
CA LEU A 160 -12.37 -5.81 3.34
C LEU A 160 -12.00 -5.32 1.94
N THR A 161 -12.87 -5.61 0.98
CA THR A 161 -12.83 -5.09 -0.39
C THR A 161 -13.21 -3.62 -0.42
N PRO A 162 -12.84 -2.88 -1.49
CA PRO A 162 -13.33 -1.51 -1.70
C PRO A 162 -14.84 -1.36 -1.61
N GLU A 163 -15.63 -2.33 -2.08
CA GLU A 163 -17.08 -2.29 -1.95
C GLU A 163 -17.51 -2.32 -0.47
N GLU A 164 -17.03 -3.30 0.30
CA GLU A 164 -17.39 -3.47 1.71
C GLU A 164 -16.96 -2.27 2.56
N VAL A 165 -15.77 -1.70 2.29
CA VAL A 165 -15.30 -0.48 2.96
C VAL A 165 -16.19 0.72 2.62
N ARG A 166 -16.59 0.88 1.36
CA ARG A 166 -17.53 1.94 0.95
C ARG A 166 -18.89 1.76 1.61
N GLU A 167 -19.39 0.54 1.73
CA GLU A 167 -20.62 0.28 2.49
C GLU A 167 -20.48 0.67 3.96
N GLU A 168 -19.34 0.37 4.58
CA GLU A 168 -19.08 0.76 5.97
C GLU A 168 -19.07 2.28 6.16
N PHE A 169 -18.42 3.02 5.25
CA PHE A 169 -18.46 4.48 5.26
C PHE A 169 -19.88 5.03 5.11
N LYS A 170 -20.72 4.42 4.25
CA LYS A 170 -22.14 4.79 4.10
C LYS A 170 -22.93 4.52 5.38
N LYS A 171 -22.76 3.36 6.00
CA LYS A 171 -23.43 2.99 7.26
C LYS A 171 -23.13 3.98 8.38
N ARG A 172 -21.91 4.54 8.39
CA ARG A 172 -21.45 5.56 9.35
C ARG A 172 -21.87 6.99 8.98
N GLY A 173 -22.45 7.20 7.81
CA GLY A 173 -22.79 8.53 7.30
C GLY A 173 -21.57 9.39 6.92
N TRP A 174 -20.39 8.78 6.73
CA TRP A 174 -19.17 9.51 6.43
C TRP A 174 -19.16 10.01 4.98
N ARG A 175 -18.97 11.31 4.78
CA ARG A 175 -18.88 11.94 3.45
C ARG A 175 -17.44 12.27 3.09
N LYS A 176 -16.70 12.85 4.03
CA LYS A 176 -15.25 13.08 3.97
C LYS A 176 -14.55 12.05 4.83
N VAL A 177 -13.65 11.28 4.22
CA VAL A 177 -12.84 10.27 4.89
C VAL A 177 -11.38 10.52 4.55
N VAL A 178 -10.53 10.55 5.57
CA VAL A 178 -9.07 10.58 5.40
C VAL A 178 -8.48 9.19 5.59
N ALA A 179 -7.65 8.75 4.65
CA ALA A 179 -6.94 7.49 4.76
C ALA A 179 -5.52 7.66 5.28
N PHE A 180 -5.10 6.74 6.16
CA PHE A 180 -3.77 6.66 6.72
C PHE A 180 -3.10 5.33 6.33
N GLN A 181 -2.06 5.41 5.51
CA GLN A 181 -1.21 4.28 5.13
C GLN A 181 -0.11 4.07 6.18
N THR A 182 0.18 2.82 6.51
CA THR A 182 1.26 2.48 7.44
C THR A 182 1.72 1.03 7.28
N ARG A 183 2.95 0.75 7.71
CA ARG A 183 3.51 -0.60 7.85
C ARG A 183 4.09 -0.86 9.24
N ASN A 184 3.92 0.10 10.16
CA ASN A 184 4.53 0.12 11.48
C ASN A 184 3.47 0.18 12.57
N VAL A 185 3.84 -0.26 13.77
CA VAL A 185 3.06 -0.01 14.98
C VAL A 185 2.88 1.51 15.21
N PRO A 186 1.73 1.95 15.75
CA PRO A 186 1.53 3.36 16.05
C PRO A 186 2.43 3.87 17.17
N HIS A 187 2.83 5.12 17.06
CA HIS A 187 3.45 5.91 18.11
C HIS A 187 2.76 7.28 18.17
N ILE A 188 3.12 8.13 19.13
CA ILE A 188 2.45 9.42 19.36
C ILE A 188 2.46 10.32 18.12
N GLY A 189 3.55 10.35 17.37
CA GLY A 189 3.58 11.05 16.07
C GLY A 189 2.50 10.57 15.06
N HIS A 190 2.29 9.25 14.92
CA HIS A 190 1.23 8.72 14.05
C HIS A 190 -0.16 9.10 14.57
N GLU A 191 -0.40 8.96 15.88
CA GLU A 191 -1.67 9.37 16.50
C GLU A 191 -1.95 10.86 16.26
N TYR A 192 -0.94 11.72 16.41
CA TYR A 192 -1.10 13.15 16.21
C TYR A 192 -1.49 13.48 14.77
N VAL A 193 -0.77 12.93 13.79
CA VAL A 193 -1.07 13.10 12.36
C VAL A 193 -2.49 12.65 12.03
N GLN A 194 -2.87 11.47 12.52
CA GLN A 194 -4.21 10.91 12.35
C GLN A 194 -5.29 11.82 12.94
N LYS A 195 -5.11 12.30 14.17
CA LYS A 195 -6.09 13.18 14.85
C LYS A 195 -6.19 14.55 14.19
N VAL A 196 -5.08 15.16 13.79
CA VAL A 196 -5.09 16.44 13.05
C VAL A 196 -5.86 16.28 11.76
N ALA A 197 -5.57 15.25 10.97
CA ALA A 197 -6.29 15.03 9.71
C ALA A 197 -7.78 14.70 9.93
N LEU A 198 -8.10 13.97 11.00
CA LEU A 198 -9.49 13.69 11.37
C LEU A 198 -10.28 14.96 11.69
N THR A 199 -9.66 16.05 12.18
CA THR A 199 -10.38 17.32 12.40
C THR A 199 -10.97 17.93 11.12
N LEU A 200 -10.48 17.53 9.94
CA LEU A 200 -10.89 18.03 8.63
C LEU A 200 -11.94 17.12 7.95
N THR A 201 -12.25 15.97 8.54
CA THR A 201 -13.04 14.90 7.90
C THR A 201 -14.04 14.28 8.88
N ASP A 202 -14.99 13.49 8.36
CA ASP A 202 -15.99 12.82 9.18
C ASP A 202 -15.44 11.52 9.80
N GLY A 203 -14.41 10.92 9.17
CA GLY A 203 -13.85 9.66 9.59
C GLY A 203 -12.42 9.41 9.14
N LEU A 204 -11.70 8.65 9.96
CA LEU A 204 -10.33 8.21 9.73
C LEU A 204 -10.33 6.73 9.33
N PHE A 205 -9.83 6.46 8.13
CA PHE A 205 -9.59 5.13 7.60
C PHE A 205 -8.13 4.72 7.80
N ILE A 206 -7.86 3.93 8.84
CA ILE A 206 -6.53 3.37 9.10
C ILE A 206 -6.39 2.12 8.23
N ASN A 207 -5.49 2.18 7.26
CA ASN A 207 -5.37 1.16 6.22
C ASN A 207 -3.94 0.62 6.11
N PRO A 208 -3.49 -0.18 7.11
CA PRO A 208 -2.14 -0.71 7.15
C PRO A 208 -1.90 -1.71 6.02
N LEU A 209 -0.74 -1.63 5.40
CA LEU A 209 -0.30 -2.55 4.36
C LEU A 209 0.30 -3.81 4.98
N ILE A 210 -0.31 -4.95 4.64
CA ILE A 210 0.14 -6.30 4.95
C ILE A 210 0.63 -6.94 3.66
N GLY A 211 1.80 -7.57 3.74
CA GLY A 211 2.49 -8.16 2.60
C GLY A 211 3.83 -8.70 3.05
N LYS A 212 4.68 -9.08 2.09
CA LYS A 212 6.00 -9.65 2.38
C LYS A 212 6.81 -8.75 3.32
N LYS A 213 7.24 -9.32 4.45
CA LYS A 213 8.04 -8.65 5.49
C LYS A 213 9.52 -8.92 5.30
N LYS A 214 10.35 -8.03 5.83
CA LYS A 214 11.80 -8.22 5.95
C LYS A 214 12.17 -8.45 7.41
N LYS A 215 13.34 -9.07 7.63
CA LYS A 215 13.90 -9.27 8.96
C LYS A 215 13.93 -7.94 9.72
N GLY A 216 13.39 -7.92 10.93
CA GLY A 216 13.31 -6.72 11.78
C GLY A 216 12.05 -5.86 11.58
N ASP A 217 11.18 -6.16 10.61
CA ASP A 217 9.84 -5.58 10.55
C ASP A 217 8.97 -6.13 11.71
N PHE A 218 8.02 -5.33 12.19
CA PHE A 218 6.97 -5.84 13.07
C PHE A 218 6.09 -6.85 12.33
N LYS A 219 5.70 -7.91 13.04
CA LYS A 219 4.71 -8.87 12.52
C LYS A 219 3.34 -8.21 12.37
N ASP A 220 2.57 -8.66 11.39
CA ASP A 220 1.28 -8.08 11.07
C ASP A 220 0.27 -8.16 12.23
N GLU A 221 0.26 -9.26 12.97
CA GLU A 221 -0.61 -9.41 14.15
C GLU A 221 -0.27 -8.38 15.24
N VAL A 222 1.00 -7.99 15.37
CA VAL A 222 1.45 -6.97 16.30
C VAL A 222 0.99 -5.59 15.83
N ILE A 223 1.14 -5.30 14.53
CA ILE A 223 0.71 -4.03 13.92
C ILE A 223 -0.80 -3.85 14.10
N ILE A 224 -1.60 -4.83 13.66
CA ILE A 224 -3.06 -4.79 13.77
C ILE A 224 -3.46 -4.59 15.24
N ARG A 225 -2.95 -5.44 16.14
CA ARG A 225 -3.35 -5.37 17.55
C ARG A 225 -2.96 -4.05 18.21
N SER A 226 -1.82 -3.48 17.83
CA SER A 226 -1.39 -2.17 18.33
C SER A 226 -2.33 -1.05 17.88
N TYR A 227 -2.84 -1.09 16.64
CA TYR A 227 -3.86 -0.13 16.19
C TYR A 227 -5.21 -0.33 16.87
N GLU A 228 -5.64 -1.58 17.11
CA GLU A 228 -6.86 -1.83 17.89
C GLU A 228 -6.78 -1.20 19.27
N VAL A 229 -5.68 -1.46 20.01
CA VAL A 229 -5.48 -0.89 21.35
C VAL A 229 -5.42 0.64 21.30
N LEU A 230 -4.76 1.22 20.30
CA LEU A 230 -4.77 2.67 20.12
C LEU A 230 -6.19 3.21 19.90
N ILE A 231 -6.96 2.58 19.01
CA ILE A 231 -8.33 2.99 18.68
C ILE A 231 -9.23 2.88 19.91
N GLU A 232 -9.20 1.75 20.61
CA GLU A 232 -10.04 1.44 21.78
C GLU A 232 -9.85 2.47 22.91
N ASN A 233 -8.61 2.94 23.12
CA ASN A 233 -8.28 3.78 24.27
C ASN A 233 -8.22 5.28 23.95
N TYR A 234 -7.91 5.66 22.70
CA TYR A 234 -7.53 7.04 22.37
C TYR A 234 -8.38 7.72 21.29
N TYR A 235 -9.39 7.04 20.74
CA TYR A 235 -10.28 7.60 19.74
C TYR A 235 -11.75 7.56 20.20
N PRO A 236 -12.57 8.57 19.83
CA PRO A 236 -14.01 8.48 19.98
C PRO A 236 -14.57 7.25 19.25
N LYS A 237 -15.71 6.73 19.72
CA LYS A 237 -16.43 5.66 19.00
C LYS A 237 -16.88 6.18 17.63
N ASN A 238 -16.89 5.29 16.64
CA ASN A 238 -17.43 5.54 15.30
C ASN A 238 -16.73 6.62 14.45
N VAL A 239 -15.56 7.14 14.84
CA VAL A 239 -14.76 8.09 14.01
C VAL A 239 -13.55 7.43 13.33
N THR A 240 -13.26 6.17 13.66
CA THR A 240 -12.17 5.40 13.05
C THR A 240 -12.67 4.08 12.48
N PHE A 241 -12.06 3.64 11.38
CA PHE A 241 -12.27 2.34 10.78
C PHE A 241 -10.94 1.72 10.37
N LEU A 242 -10.72 0.46 10.75
CA LEU A 242 -9.49 -0.31 10.50
C LEU A 242 -9.79 -1.44 9.50
N SER A 243 -9.17 -1.39 8.32
CA SER A 243 -9.14 -2.49 7.35
C SER A 243 -7.73 -2.58 6.80
N ILE A 244 -7.22 -3.77 6.54
CA ILE A 244 -5.88 -3.94 5.97
C ILE A 244 -5.90 -3.72 4.46
N LEU A 245 -4.74 -3.41 3.89
CA LEU A 245 -4.47 -3.49 2.45
C LEU A 245 -3.50 -4.64 2.21
N SER A 246 -3.88 -5.60 1.37
CA SER A 246 -3.01 -6.72 0.98
C SER A 246 -2.31 -6.42 -0.34
N THR A 247 -1.06 -5.97 -0.29
CA THR A 247 -0.25 -5.75 -1.50
C THR A 247 1.25 -5.76 -1.16
N SER A 248 2.10 -5.88 -2.17
CA SER A 248 3.54 -5.82 -2.02
C SER A 248 4.05 -4.39 -2.21
N MET A 249 4.75 -3.86 -1.19
CA MET A 249 5.39 -2.55 -1.30
C MET A 249 6.52 -2.60 -2.33
N LYS A 250 6.51 -1.69 -3.30
CA LYS A 250 7.53 -1.60 -4.36
C LYS A 250 8.72 -0.74 -3.96
N TYR A 251 8.57 0.04 -2.89
CA TYR A 251 9.52 1.03 -2.39
C TYR A 251 9.82 2.12 -3.44
N ALA A 252 8.84 2.48 -4.26
CA ALA A 252 9.00 3.43 -5.37
C ALA A 252 8.75 4.90 -4.97
N GLY A 253 8.81 5.19 -3.66
CA GLY A 253 8.74 6.53 -3.10
C GLY A 253 7.61 7.38 -3.71
N PRO A 254 7.93 8.47 -4.43
CA PRO A 254 6.92 9.35 -5.04
C PRO A 254 5.91 8.63 -5.94
N LYS A 255 6.36 7.73 -6.84
CA LYS A 255 5.44 7.01 -7.74
C LYS A 255 4.50 6.11 -6.95
N GLU A 256 4.98 5.48 -5.88
CA GLU A 256 4.14 4.64 -5.03
C GLU A 256 3.19 5.47 -4.13
N ALA A 257 3.51 6.72 -3.82
CA ALA A 257 2.60 7.63 -3.12
C ALA A 257 1.34 7.91 -3.95
N ILE A 258 1.49 8.17 -5.26
CA ILE A 258 0.37 8.31 -6.21
C ILE A 258 -0.44 7.02 -6.29
N HIS A 259 0.24 5.89 -6.43
CA HIS A 259 -0.41 4.58 -6.51
C HIS A 259 -1.20 4.25 -5.23
N HIS A 260 -0.64 4.57 -4.06
CA HIS A 260 -1.37 4.46 -2.80
C HIS A 260 -2.60 5.38 -2.76
N ALA A 261 -2.51 6.62 -3.22
CA ALA A 261 -3.66 7.54 -3.32
C ALA A 261 -4.77 6.94 -4.19
N ILE A 262 -4.43 6.36 -5.35
CA ILE A 262 -5.38 5.68 -6.24
C ILE A 262 -6.10 4.53 -5.52
N MET A 263 -5.36 3.66 -4.83
CA MET A 263 -5.97 2.57 -4.06
C MET A 263 -6.96 3.12 -3.02
N ARG A 264 -6.59 4.19 -2.30
CA ARG A 264 -7.42 4.78 -1.23
C ARG A 264 -8.65 5.49 -1.80
N LYS A 265 -8.53 6.12 -2.96
CA LYS A 265 -9.65 6.62 -3.75
C LYS A 265 -10.60 5.48 -4.09
N ASN A 266 -10.10 4.32 -4.52
CA ASN A 266 -10.91 3.14 -4.80
C ASN A 266 -11.64 2.60 -3.57
N PHE A 267 -11.03 2.64 -2.37
CA PHE A 267 -11.72 2.38 -1.10
C PHE A 267 -12.76 3.46 -0.70
N GLY A 268 -12.82 4.59 -1.40
CA GLY A 268 -13.77 5.68 -1.16
C GLY A 268 -13.25 6.80 -0.26
N ALA A 269 -11.96 6.79 0.10
CA ALA A 269 -11.35 7.88 0.85
C ALA A 269 -11.28 9.15 0.00
N THR A 270 -11.63 10.28 0.60
CA THR A 270 -11.61 11.60 -0.04
C THR A 270 -10.27 12.32 0.14
N HIS A 271 -9.56 11.99 1.21
CA HIS A 271 -8.26 12.57 1.54
C HIS A 271 -7.25 11.46 1.81
N PHE A 272 -5.98 11.72 1.57
CA PHE A 272 -4.90 10.76 1.85
C PHE A 272 -3.70 11.44 2.51
N ILE A 273 -3.29 10.90 3.65
CA ILE A 273 -2.14 11.41 4.40
C ILE A 273 -0.84 10.99 3.71
N ILE A 274 0.01 11.98 3.42
CA ILE A 274 1.38 11.76 2.93
C ILE A 274 2.37 12.40 3.90
N GLY A 275 3.15 11.55 4.57
CA GLY A 275 4.20 11.98 5.50
C GLY A 275 5.53 12.28 4.80
N ARG A 276 6.56 12.55 5.61
CA ARG A 276 7.96 12.56 5.15
C ARG A 276 8.37 11.17 4.65
N ASP A 277 9.10 11.10 3.55
CA ASP A 277 9.71 9.88 3.00
C ASP A 277 8.69 8.76 2.71
N HIS A 278 7.50 9.15 2.25
CA HIS A 278 6.40 8.23 2.03
C HIS A 278 6.74 7.17 0.97
N ALA A 279 6.65 5.89 1.36
CA ALA A 279 7.02 4.73 0.55
C ALA A 279 8.48 4.74 0.03
N GLY A 280 9.34 5.58 0.62
CA GLY A 280 10.76 5.61 0.32
C GLY A 280 11.53 4.48 1.00
N VAL A 281 12.79 4.35 0.62
CA VAL A 281 13.74 3.42 1.20
C VAL A 281 15.13 4.05 1.15
N GLY A 282 15.90 3.91 2.23
CA GLY A 282 17.24 4.50 2.33
C GLY A 282 17.22 5.99 1.98
N ASP A 283 18.18 6.40 1.15
CA ASP A 283 18.33 7.78 0.66
C ASP A 283 18.07 7.88 -0.86
N PHE A 284 17.25 6.98 -1.41
CA PHE A 284 16.94 6.96 -2.85
C PHE A 284 16.02 8.11 -3.31
N TYR A 285 15.28 8.71 -2.38
CA TYR A 285 14.34 9.79 -2.65
C TYR A 285 14.54 10.91 -1.65
N GLY A 286 14.29 12.15 -2.07
CA GLY A 286 14.24 13.28 -1.15
C GLY A 286 13.09 13.13 -0.16
N PRO A 287 13.22 13.66 1.06
CA PRO A 287 12.25 13.47 2.15
C PRO A 287 10.83 13.99 1.85
N PHE A 288 10.68 14.85 0.84
CA PHE A 288 9.40 15.43 0.42
C PHE A 288 9.11 15.25 -1.07
N ASP A 289 9.84 14.37 -1.77
CA ASP A 289 9.59 14.15 -3.20
C ASP A 289 8.22 13.51 -3.44
N ALA A 290 7.73 12.72 -2.48
CA ALA A 290 6.37 12.18 -2.48
C ALA A 290 5.29 13.24 -2.28
N HIS A 291 5.64 14.46 -1.83
CA HIS A 291 4.70 15.59 -1.79
C HIS A 291 4.64 16.25 -3.17
N LYS A 292 5.81 16.59 -3.71
CA LYS A 292 5.96 17.33 -4.98
C LYS A 292 5.31 16.62 -6.15
N ILE A 293 5.39 15.29 -6.21
CA ILE A 293 4.84 14.53 -7.36
C ILE A 293 3.33 14.75 -7.54
N PHE A 294 2.57 15.09 -6.50
CA PHE A 294 1.13 15.35 -6.65
C PHE A 294 0.83 16.58 -7.53
N ASP A 295 1.77 17.52 -7.66
CA ASP A 295 1.63 18.67 -8.57
C ASP A 295 1.55 18.23 -10.05
N GLU A 296 2.06 17.03 -10.38
CA GLU A 296 2.01 16.43 -11.71
C GLU A 296 0.67 15.69 -11.98
N TYR A 297 -0.16 15.48 -10.95
CA TYR A 297 -1.42 14.74 -11.02
C TYR A 297 -2.60 15.51 -10.39
N PRO A 298 -2.92 16.73 -10.86
CA PRO A 298 -4.02 17.53 -10.33
C PRO A 298 -5.40 16.87 -10.53
N ASP A 299 -5.49 15.89 -11.43
CA ASP A 299 -6.68 15.15 -11.83
C ASP A 299 -6.94 13.86 -11.01
N LEU A 300 -6.15 13.58 -9.95
CA LEU A 300 -6.39 12.42 -9.07
C LEU A 300 -7.70 12.52 -8.27
N GLU A 301 -8.25 13.72 -8.09
CA GLU A 301 -9.44 14.08 -7.31
C GLU A 301 -9.37 13.78 -5.79
N ILE A 302 -8.61 12.77 -5.35
CA ILE A 302 -8.35 12.53 -3.92
C ILE A 302 -7.37 13.59 -3.39
N GLU A 303 -7.74 14.25 -2.29
CA GLU A 303 -6.98 15.37 -1.75
C GLU A 303 -5.81 14.89 -0.86
N PRO A 304 -4.55 15.17 -1.22
CA PRO A 304 -3.44 14.84 -0.34
C PRO A 304 -3.37 15.79 0.86
N ILE A 305 -3.08 15.24 2.04
CA ILE A 305 -2.75 16.02 3.24
C ILE A 305 -1.27 15.81 3.54
N PHE A 306 -0.48 16.83 3.26
CA PHE A 306 0.97 16.79 3.44
C PHE A 306 1.37 17.11 4.87
N PHE A 307 2.13 16.21 5.47
CA PHE A 307 2.69 16.40 6.79
C PHE A 307 4.21 16.35 6.76
N LYS A 308 4.82 17.36 7.40
CA LYS A 308 6.22 17.31 7.78
C LYS A 308 6.45 16.35 8.94
N ALA A 309 7.71 16.01 9.22
CA ALA A 309 8.05 15.19 10.37
C ALA A 309 7.68 15.90 11.68
N PHE A 310 6.95 15.21 12.54
CA PHE A 310 6.59 15.69 13.87
C PHE A 310 7.57 15.16 14.92
N PHE A 311 7.74 15.94 15.98
CA PHE A 311 8.49 15.61 17.19
C PHE A 311 7.75 16.19 18.40
N LYS A 312 8.01 15.66 19.60
CA LYS A 312 7.54 16.31 20.82
C LYS A 312 8.55 17.35 21.26
N CYS A 313 8.12 18.59 21.48
CA CYS A 313 8.99 19.64 22.00
C CYS A 313 8.75 19.83 23.49
N LYS A 314 9.82 19.72 24.29
CA LYS A 314 9.79 19.85 25.75
C LYS A 314 9.30 21.23 26.19
N ARG A 315 9.73 22.29 25.50
CA ARG A 315 9.33 23.67 25.81
C ARG A 315 7.91 24.01 25.36
N CYS A 316 7.48 23.52 24.20
CA CYS A 316 6.10 23.71 23.74
C CYS A 316 5.11 22.81 24.50
N GLY A 317 5.59 21.78 25.20
CA GLY A 317 4.76 20.84 25.94
C GLY A 317 3.94 19.88 25.06
N GLY A 318 4.21 19.80 23.76
CA GLY A 318 3.35 19.10 22.81
C GLY A 318 4.05 18.61 21.54
N VAL A 319 3.29 17.87 20.73
CA VAL A 319 3.72 17.40 19.41
C VAL A 319 3.62 18.56 18.42
N VAL A 320 4.74 18.86 17.76
CA VAL A 320 4.92 19.98 16.85
C VAL A 320 5.81 19.55 15.68
N ASN A 321 6.04 20.44 14.72
CA ASN A 321 7.02 20.24 13.65
C ASN A 321 7.86 21.52 13.44
N ASP A 322 8.83 21.44 12.54
CA ASP A 322 9.74 22.53 12.18
C ASP A 322 9.05 23.79 11.61
N LYS A 323 7.79 23.70 11.17
CA LYS A 323 7.03 24.85 10.65
C LYS A 323 6.46 25.71 11.77
N ILE A 324 6.20 25.13 12.95
CA ILE A 324 5.49 25.80 14.06
C ILE A 324 6.28 25.84 15.36
N CYS A 325 7.50 25.30 15.39
CA CYS A 325 8.34 25.27 16.57
C CYS A 325 9.74 25.84 16.26
N PRO A 326 10.19 26.91 16.95
CA PRO A 326 11.49 27.52 16.73
C PRO A 326 12.64 26.85 17.51
N HIS A 327 12.35 25.91 18.41
CA HIS A 327 13.34 25.35 19.33
C HIS A 327 14.30 24.35 18.67
N SER A 328 15.53 24.29 19.15
CA SER A 328 16.62 23.44 18.64
C SER A 328 16.42 21.95 18.99
N GLU A 329 17.24 21.07 18.42
CA GLU A 329 17.17 19.61 18.64
C GLU A 329 17.27 19.19 20.12
N GLU A 330 17.92 19.98 20.98
CA GLU A 330 18.05 19.69 22.43
C GLU A 330 16.68 19.65 23.14
N ASP A 331 15.74 20.46 22.67
CA ASP A 331 14.37 20.54 23.16
C ASP A 331 13.43 19.53 22.49
N ARG A 332 13.91 18.73 21.53
CA ARG A 332 13.10 17.80 20.72
C ARG A 332 13.24 16.37 21.19
N ILE A 333 12.12 15.65 21.17
CA ILE A 333 12.04 14.20 21.34
C ILE A 333 11.48 13.64 20.03
N ASN A 334 12.37 13.00 19.26
CA ASN A 334 12.03 12.43 17.96
C ASN A 334 11.40 11.03 18.12
N PHE A 335 10.40 10.72 17.28
CA PHE A 335 9.73 9.41 17.26
C PHE A 335 10.55 8.37 16.47
N SER A 336 11.78 8.11 16.90
CA SER A 336 12.71 7.21 16.21
C SER A 336 12.25 5.75 16.26
N GLY A 337 11.95 5.17 15.09
CA GLY A 337 11.63 3.75 14.97
C GLY A 337 12.76 2.83 15.46
N THR A 338 14.03 3.23 15.28
CA THR A 338 15.18 2.45 15.76
C THR A 338 15.23 2.43 17.29
N SER A 339 14.97 3.55 17.94
CA SER A 339 14.94 3.62 19.41
C SER A 339 13.77 2.85 20.00
N ILE A 340 12.59 2.92 19.37
CA ILE A 340 11.40 2.13 19.74
C ILE A 340 11.71 0.64 19.65
N ARG A 341 12.27 0.17 18.53
CA ARG A 341 12.62 -1.24 18.34
C ARG A 341 13.64 -1.71 19.38
N LYS A 342 14.67 -0.91 19.66
CA LYS A 342 15.69 -1.23 20.66
C LYS A 342 15.06 -1.46 22.04
N ALA A 343 14.22 -0.53 22.51
CA ALA A 343 13.55 -0.66 23.80
C ALA A 343 12.71 -1.95 23.89
N ILE A 344 11.93 -2.25 22.84
CA ILE A 344 11.09 -3.46 22.79
C ILE A 344 11.93 -4.74 22.77
N LEU A 345 13.04 -4.77 22.02
CA LEU A 345 13.95 -5.91 21.99
C LEU A 345 14.64 -6.16 23.34
N GLU A 346 14.89 -5.09 24.10
CA GLU A 346 15.45 -5.15 25.45
C GLU A 346 14.38 -5.47 26.51
N GLY A 347 13.12 -5.64 26.13
CA GLY A 347 12.01 -5.95 27.06
C GLY A 347 11.51 -4.74 27.85
N HIS A 348 11.85 -3.51 27.45
CA HIS A 348 11.45 -2.27 28.12
C HIS A 348 10.40 -1.52 27.32
N ARG A 349 9.54 -0.77 28.02
CA ARG A 349 8.62 0.18 27.37
C ARG A 349 9.45 1.30 26.71
N PRO A 350 9.14 1.68 25.45
CA PRO A 350 9.54 2.99 24.96
C PRO A 350 8.97 4.09 25.88
N SER A 351 9.63 5.25 25.91
CA SER A 351 9.15 6.40 26.69
C SER A 351 7.69 6.74 26.36
N GLU A 352 6.91 7.13 27.36
CA GLU A 352 5.53 7.58 27.20
C GLU A 352 5.42 8.85 26.35
N GLU A 353 6.52 9.59 26.20
CA GLU A 353 6.65 10.73 25.29
C GLU A 353 6.63 10.30 23.81
N VAL A 354 6.92 9.02 23.53
CA VAL A 354 7.06 8.45 22.19
C VAL A 354 5.92 7.49 21.86
N MET A 355 5.51 6.62 22.78
CA MET A 355 4.50 5.59 22.54
C MET A 355 3.55 5.49 23.74
N ARG A 356 2.26 5.26 23.46
CA ARG A 356 1.26 5.05 24.52
C ARG A 356 1.59 3.79 25.34
N PRO A 357 1.51 3.81 26.68
CA PRO A 357 1.83 2.66 27.52
C PRO A 357 1.09 1.38 27.14
N GLU A 358 -0.21 1.47 26.84
CA GLU A 358 -1.06 0.33 26.49
C GLU A 358 -0.65 -0.30 25.15
N VAL A 359 -0.20 0.54 24.21
CA VAL A 359 0.34 0.09 22.92
C VAL A 359 1.69 -0.60 23.13
N ALA A 360 2.58 -0.03 23.95
CA ALA A 360 3.85 -0.67 24.29
C ALA A 360 3.63 -2.02 24.99
N ASP A 361 2.71 -2.08 25.94
CA ASP A 361 2.37 -3.28 26.70
C ASP A 361 1.83 -4.38 25.82
N VAL A 362 0.94 -4.06 24.87
CA VAL A 362 0.42 -5.10 23.98
C VAL A 362 1.49 -5.66 23.07
N ILE A 363 2.47 -4.85 22.64
CA ILE A 363 3.61 -5.32 21.86
C ILE A 363 4.52 -6.23 22.70
N LEU A 364 4.83 -5.84 23.94
CA LEU A 364 5.72 -6.58 24.84
C LEU A 364 5.13 -7.94 25.27
N LYS A 365 3.81 -8.15 25.17
CA LYS A 365 3.17 -9.46 25.39
C LYS A 365 3.54 -10.50 24.32
N TYR A 366 4.00 -10.08 23.14
CA TYR A 366 4.44 -11.02 22.11
C TYR A 366 5.88 -11.49 22.38
N LYS A 367 6.08 -12.80 22.48
CA LYS A 367 7.41 -13.40 22.65
C LYS A 367 8.39 -12.98 21.55
N ASN A 368 7.91 -12.89 20.30
CA ASN A 368 8.69 -12.51 19.13
C ASN A 368 7.87 -11.50 18.28
N PRO A 369 7.95 -10.19 18.57
CA PRO A 369 7.14 -9.18 17.88
C PRO A 369 7.65 -8.81 16.48
N PHE A 370 8.87 -9.23 16.14
CA PHE A 370 9.54 -8.96 14.86
C PHE A 370 9.66 -10.23 14.00
N VAL A 371 9.72 -10.04 12.68
CA VAL A 371 10.02 -11.09 11.68
C VAL A 371 11.48 -11.50 11.71
#